data_AF-A0A661UYT0-F1
#
_entry.id   AF-A0A661UYT0-F1
#
_cell.length_a   1.000
_cell.length_b   1.000
_cell.length_c   1.000
_cell.angle_alpha   90.00
_cell.angle_beta   90.00
_cell.angle_gamma   90.00
#
_symmetry.space_group_name_H-M   'P 1'
#
loop_
_entity.id
_entity.type
_entity.pdbx_description
1 polymer ?
#
loop_
_entity_poly.entity_id
_entity_poly.type
_entity_poly.pdbx_seq_one_letter_code
_entity_poly.pdbx_strand_id
1 'polypeptide(L)'
;TILEVDASTGGITKPVARAKTKKQIMEKMVDLTKERIGDKNLHGAIVHTNIPEQAEQLKKKLLSQCHCEELYIAEACAVTAIQTGEGFISFGFYGSD
;
A
#
# COMPACT_ATOMS: atom_id res chain seq x y z
N THR A 1 -9.79 0.32 -7.72
CA THR A 1 -10.28 1.11 -6.56
C THR A 1 -9.32 0.90 -5.42
N ILE A 2 -9.12 1.91 -4.57
CA ILE A 2 -8.33 1.79 -3.34
C ILE A 2 -9.33 1.68 -2.19
N LEU A 3 -9.20 0.59 -1.44
CA LEU A 3 -9.90 0.36 -0.20
C LEU A 3 -8.95 0.60 0.95
N GLU A 4 -9.49 1.09 2.04
CA GLU A 4 -8.75 1.42 3.24
C GLU A 4 -9.37 0.77 4.45
N VAL A 5 -8.51 0.29 5.33
CA VAL A 5 -8.85 -0.17 6.66
C VAL A 5 -8.04 0.67 7.64
N ASP A 6 -8.73 1.31 8.58
CA ASP A 6 -8.10 2.21 9.56
C ASP A 6 -8.44 1.77 10.99
N ALA A 7 -7.43 1.70 11.85
CA ALA A 7 -7.58 1.26 13.23
C ALA A 7 -8.51 2.18 14.06
N SER A 8 -8.51 3.49 13.81
CA SER A 8 -9.39 4.45 14.49
C SER A 8 -10.87 4.23 14.16
N THR A 9 -11.17 3.57 13.04
CA THR A 9 -12.54 3.22 12.64
C THR A 9 -12.99 1.85 13.14
N GLY A 10 -12.16 1.15 13.91
CA GLY A 10 -12.43 -0.24 14.32
C GLY A 10 -12.29 -1.24 13.18
N GLY A 11 -11.48 -0.93 12.16
CA GLY A 11 -11.22 -1.83 11.03
C GLY A 11 -12.29 -1.81 9.93
N ILE A 12 -13.06 -0.74 9.81
CA ILE A 12 -14.07 -0.61 8.75
C ILE A 12 -13.38 -0.37 7.40
N THR A 13 -13.73 -1.19 6.42
CA THR A 13 -13.25 -1.05 5.04
C THR A 13 -14.05 0.01 4.29
N LYS A 14 -13.39 1.06 3.79
CA LYS A 14 -14.02 2.13 3.01
C LYS A 14 -13.29 2.41 1.68
N PRO A 15 -14.00 2.75 0.60
CA PRO A 15 -13.36 3.21 -0.62
C PRO A 15 -12.83 4.64 -0.43
N VAL A 16 -11.54 4.85 -0.67
CA VAL A 16 -10.90 6.17 -0.52
C VAL A 16 -10.47 6.80 -1.83
N ALA A 17 -10.28 5.98 -2.87
CA ALA A 17 -9.98 6.48 -4.20
C ALA A 17 -10.38 5.53 -5.32
N ARG A 18 -10.57 6.07 -6.52
CA ARG A 18 -10.77 5.31 -7.75
C ARG A 18 -9.83 5.85 -8.83
N ALA A 19 -9.29 4.94 -9.64
CA ALA A 19 -8.53 5.27 -10.83
C ALA A 19 -8.77 4.20 -11.91
N LYS A 20 -8.42 4.53 -13.15
CA LYS A 20 -8.69 3.69 -14.33
C LYS A 20 -7.61 2.63 -14.55
N THR A 21 -6.37 2.90 -14.14
CA THR A 21 -5.22 2.00 -14.40
C THR A 21 -4.50 1.63 -13.10
N LYS A 22 -3.82 0.47 -13.08
CA LYS A 22 -2.99 0.04 -11.93
C LYS A 22 -1.90 1.06 -11.60
N LYS A 23 -1.29 1.68 -12.62
CA LYS A 23 -0.29 2.76 -12.44
C LYS A 23 -0.86 3.95 -11.66
N GLN A 24 -2.04 4.44 -12.06
CA GLN A 24 -2.70 5.54 -11.36
C GLN A 24 -3.13 5.16 -9.94
N ILE A 25 -3.52 3.90 -9.72
CA ILE A 25 -3.80 3.39 -8.37
C ILE A 25 -2.55 3.45 -7.50
N MET A 26 -1.40 2.98 -8.00
CA MET A 26 -0.13 3.03 -7.27
C MET A 26 0.32 4.47 -6.97
N GLU A 27 0.18 5.38 -7.94
CA GLU A 27 0.48 6.81 -7.72
C GLU A 27 -0.38 7.39 -6.59
N LYS A 28 -1.69 7.13 -6.62
CA LYS A 28 -2.60 7.54 -5.55
C LYS A 28 -2.28 6.90 -4.20
N MET A 29 -1.81 5.66 -4.16
CA MET A 29 -1.38 5.03 -2.89
C MET A 29 -0.18 5.77 -2.30
N VAL A 30 0.78 6.21 -3.12
CA VAL A 30 1.93 6.99 -2.67
C VAL A 30 1.50 8.38 -2.18
N ASP A 31 0.62 9.06 -2.91
CA ASP A 31 0.10 10.37 -2.51
C ASP A 31 -0.60 10.30 -1.14
N LEU A 32 -1.49 9.30 -0.96
CA LEU A 32 -2.19 9.07 0.31
C LEU A 32 -1.23 8.72 1.44
N THR A 33 -0.19 7.94 1.16
CA THR A 33 0.84 7.61 2.15
C THR A 33 1.55 8.87 2.61
N LYS A 34 1.99 9.71 1.67
CA LYS A 34 2.70 10.95 1.95
C LYS A 34 1.84 11.93 2.76
N GLU A 35 0.58 12.08 2.39
CA GLU A 35 -0.37 12.93 3.12
C GLU A 35 -0.52 12.50 4.59
N ARG A 36 -0.51 11.19 4.85
CA ARG A 36 -0.77 10.63 6.18
C ARG A 36 0.44 10.50 7.06
N ILE A 37 1.60 10.22 6.45
CA ILE A 37 2.86 10.11 7.17
C ILE A 37 3.36 11.50 7.61
N GLY A 38 3.08 12.53 6.82
CA GLY A 38 3.60 13.87 7.07
C GLY A 38 5.12 13.88 7.06
N ASP A 39 5.71 14.40 8.14
CA ASP A 39 7.16 14.48 8.31
C ASP A 39 7.77 13.28 9.07
N LYS A 40 6.96 12.26 9.38
CA LYS A 40 7.40 11.07 10.12
C LYS A 40 8.17 10.09 9.25
N ASN A 41 8.97 9.25 9.91
CA ASN A 41 9.67 8.16 9.24
C ASN A 41 8.69 7.02 8.91
N LEU A 42 8.66 6.63 7.64
CA LEU A 42 7.77 5.61 7.11
C LEU A 42 8.31 4.21 7.43
N HIS A 43 7.48 3.43 8.13
CA HIS A 43 7.62 1.98 8.23
C HIS A 43 6.44 1.34 7.52
N GLY A 44 6.69 0.30 6.70
CA GLY A 44 5.59 -0.36 6.03
C GLY A 44 5.93 -1.68 5.34
N ALA A 45 4.87 -2.32 4.86
CA ALA A 45 4.95 -3.57 4.12
C ALA A 45 3.97 -3.54 2.94
N ILE A 46 4.47 -3.94 1.78
CA ILE A 46 3.70 -4.16 0.56
C ILE A 46 3.42 -5.66 0.45
N VAL A 47 2.15 -6.02 0.31
CA VAL A 47 1.73 -7.40 0.09
C VAL A 47 1.11 -7.52 -1.29
N HIS A 48 1.47 -8.56 -2.05
CA HIS A 48 0.97 -8.74 -3.41
C HIS A 48 0.56 -10.18 -3.74
N THR A 49 -0.28 -10.36 -4.77
CA THR A 49 -0.65 -11.69 -5.30
C THR A 49 -0.16 -11.84 -6.73
N ASN A 50 0.93 -12.60 -6.92
CA ASN A 50 1.58 -12.88 -8.22
C ASN A 50 1.91 -11.64 -9.10
N ILE A 51 2.29 -10.51 -8.49
CA ILE A 51 2.70 -9.28 -9.22
C ILE A 51 3.94 -8.61 -8.58
N PRO A 52 5.07 -9.35 -8.43
CA PRO A 52 6.25 -8.86 -7.73
C PRO A 52 6.85 -7.58 -8.36
N GLU A 53 6.80 -7.47 -9.69
CA GLU A 53 7.34 -6.31 -10.41
C GLU A 53 6.61 -5.01 -10.07
N GLN A 54 5.28 -5.07 -9.95
CA GLN A 54 4.44 -3.93 -9.57
C GLN A 54 4.65 -3.57 -8.09
N ALA A 55 4.85 -4.56 -7.22
CA ALA A 55 5.20 -4.32 -5.82
C ALA A 55 6.54 -3.59 -5.70
N GLU A 56 7.55 -3.99 -6.47
CA GLU A 56 8.86 -3.32 -6.54
C GLU A 56 8.76 -1.90 -7.11
N GLN A 57 7.90 -1.68 -8.12
CA GLN A 57 7.63 -0.33 -8.63
C GLN A 57 7.01 0.58 -7.57
N LEU A 58 6.05 0.07 -6.79
CA LEU A 58 5.46 0.81 -5.69
C LEU A 58 6.51 1.12 -4.61
N LYS A 59 7.33 0.14 -4.22
CA LYS A 59 8.43 0.32 -3.28
C LYS A 59 9.39 1.43 -3.71
N LYS A 60 9.85 1.41 -4.96
CA LYS A 60 10.72 2.45 -5.52
C LYS A 60 10.09 3.84 -5.46
N LYS A 61 8.80 3.95 -5.77
CA LYS A 61 8.08 5.24 -5.68
C LYS A 61 7.97 5.75 -4.25
N LEU A 62 7.70 4.88 -3.28
CA LEU A 62 7.66 5.24 -1.86
C LEU A 62 9.03 5.73 -1.37
N LEU A 63 10.10 4.97 -1.65
CA LEU A 63 11.48 5.33 -1.28
C LEU A 63 11.93 6.66 -1.92
N SER A 64 11.41 7.01 -3.09
CA SER A 64 11.76 8.28 -3.76
C SER A 64 11.02 9.50 -3.22
N GLN A 65 9.95 9.33 -2.44
CA GLN A 65 9.03 10.41 -2.05
C GLN A 65 8.77 10.53 -0.56
N CYS A 66 9.14 9.50 0.22
CA CYS A 66 8.98 9.44 1.67
C CYS A 66 10.31 9.09 2.33
N HIS A 67 10.54 9.55 3.55
CA HIS A 67 11.67 9.08 4.36
C HIS A 67 11.31 7.69 4.90
N CYS A 68 11.89 6.62 4.35
CA CYS A 68 11.56 5.25 4.75
C CYS A 68 12.70 4.64 5.56
N GLU A 69 12.40 4.21 6.79
CA GLU A 69 13.33 3.41 7.59
C GLU A 69 13.23 1.93 7.21
N GLU A 70 12.01 1.40 7.11
CA GLU A 70 11.77 0.00 6.85
C GLU A 70 10.65 -0.19 5.83
N LEU A 71 10.93 -0.90 4.74
CA LEU A 71 9.95 -1.18 3.70
C LEU A 71 10.11 -2.58 3.12
N TYR A 72 9.18 -3.47 3.47
CA TYR A 72 9.20 -4.87 3.06
C TYR A 72 8.26 -5.15 1.89
N ILE A 73 8.57 -6.19 1.12
CA ILE A 73 7.65 -6.78 0.14
C ILE A 73 7.43 -8.22 0.56
N ALA A 74 6.17 -8.66 0.57
CA ALA A 74 5.79 -10.02 0.86
C ALA A 74 4.74 -10.51 -0.15
N GLU A 75 4.74 -11.82 -0.37
CA GLU A 75 3.67 -12.47 -1.12
C GLU A 75 2.47 -12.75 -0.22
N ALA A 76 1.27 -12.60 -0.77
CA ALA A 76 0.03 -12.86 -0.07
C ALA A 76 -0.11 -14.35 0.26
N CYS A 77 -0.62 -14.66 1.45
CA CYS A 77 -0.97 -16.04 1.78
C CYS A 77 -2.16 -16.54 0.94
N ALA A 78 -2.33 -17.86 0.89
CA ALA A 78 -3.39 -18.49 0.09
C ALA A 78 -4.79 -17.94 0.40
N VAL A 79 -5.10 -17.66 1.67
CA VAL A 79 -6.41 -17.13 2.07
C VAL A 79 -6.68 -15.75 1.45
N THR A 80 -5.68 -14.88 1.46
CA THR A 80 -5.79 -13.54 0.86
C THR A 80 -5.95 -13.66 -0.64
N ALA A 81 -5.14 -14.50 -1.29
CA ALA A 81 -5.22 -14.73 -2.73
C ALA A 81 -6.59 -15.27 -3.17
N ILE A 82 -7.21 -16.17 -2.38
CA ILE A 82 -8.57 -16.69 -2.64
C ILE A 82 -9.62 -15.58 -2.57
N GLN A 83 -9.47 -14.66 -1.61
CA GLN A 83 -10.44 -13.58 -1.39
C GLN A 83 -10.32 -12.44 -2.39
N THR A 84 -9.09 -12.08 -2.78
CA THR A 84 -8.82 -10.86 -3.57
C THR A 84 -8.50 -11.14 -5.03
N GLY A 85 -8.11 -12.38 -5.35
CA GLY A 85 -7.68 -12.80 -6.68
C GLY A 85 -6.28 -12.33 -7.04
N GLU A 86 -5.83 -12.75 -8.22
CA GLU A 86 -4.52 -12.42 -8.76
C GLU A 86 -4.40 -10.91 -9.09
N GLY A 87 -3.19 -10.37 -8.90
CA GLY A 87 -2.90 -8.98 -9.20
C GLY A 87 -3.38 -7.98 -8.15
N PHE A 88 -3.78 -8.48 -6.98
CA PHE A 88 -4.01 -7.70 -5.76
C PHE A 88 -2.70 -7.14 -5.20
N ILE A 89 -2.78 -5.92 -4.68
CA ILE A 89 -1.69 -5.24 -3.96
C ILE A 89 -2.29 -4.47 -2.79
N SER A 90 -1.66 -4.57 -1.63
CA SER A 90 -1.97 -3.77 -0.44
C SER A 90 -0.72 -3.19 0.16
N PHE A 91 -0.86 -2.04 0.82
CA PHE A 91 0.22 -1.37 1.52
C PHE A 91 -0.25 -0.99 2.92
N GLY A 92 0.38 -1.59 3.94
CA GLY A 92 0.17 -1.25 5.34
C GLY A 92 1.37 -0.48 5.86
N PHE A 93 1.12 0.59 6.62
CA PHE A 93 2.17 1.47 7.11
C PHE A 93 1.80 2.19 8.40
N TYR A 94 2.82 2.70 9.08
CA TYR A 94 2.71 3.65 10.19
C TYR A 94 3.90 4.61 10.18
N GLY A 95 3.79 5.70 10.93
CA GLY A 95 4.87 6.66 11.14
C GLY A 95 5.44 6.60 12.54
N SER A 96 6.76 6.64 12.63
CA SER A 96 7.56 6.84 13.84
C SER A 96 8.25 8.20 13.81
N ASP A 97 8.71 8.66 14.98
CA ASP A 97 9.48 9.89 15.13
C ASP A 97 10.98 9.63 14.89
#